data_AF-A0A1H1W1R3-F1
#
_entry.id   AF-A0A1H1W1R3-F1
#
_cell.length_a   1.000
_cell.length_b   1.000
_cell.length_c   1.000
_cell.angle_alpha   90.00
_cell.angle_beta   90.00
_cell.angle_gamma   90.00
#
_symmetry.space_group_name_H-M   'P 1'
#
loop_
_entity.id
_entity.type
_entity.pdbx_description
1 polymer ?
#
loop_
_entity_poly.entity_id
_entity_poly.type
_entity_poly.pdbx_seq_one_letter_code
_entity_poly.pdbx_strand_id
1 'polypeptide(L)'
;MTDEAADPDAAEQTRVSRWRHRPFIEIVAVAMLSVTAVLTAWCGFQASQWSGEQSIAFAEASAARVEAADADGEAREARVADLVIFAEWVTATARGETALADEIAARFTPHFRVAFDAWQADEEAAPSPFAMDEYVPPGTEESAERTAYADARAAEGVEFNERGDDYSLLTVLFALVLFLTAMAQRDIRHVAAWVLLGLAGVIAVIGFVAMLTFPALW
;
A
#
# COMPACT_ATOMS: atom_id res chain seq x y z
N MET A 1 -42.87 -68.09 40.64
CA MET A 1 -43.77 -66.92 40.47
C MET A 1 -43.47 -66.03 41.66
N THR A 2 -42.45 -65.18 41.59
CA THR A 2 -42.43 -64.00 40.74
C THR A 2 -41.10 -63.83 40.00
N ASP A 3 -41.22 -63.61 38.69
CA ASP A 3 -40.17 -63.12 37.80
C ASP A 3 -40.02 -61.62 38.13
N GLU A 4 -38.94 -61.25 38.81
CA GLU A 4 -38.64 -59.85 39.12
C GLU A 4 -38.07 -59.21 37.87
N ALA A 5 -38.98 -58.75 37.00
CA ALA A 5 -38.65 -58.02 35.80
C ALA A 5 -37.76 -56.84 36.18
N ALA A 6 -36.50 -56.88 35.74
CA ALA A 6 -35.58 -55.78 35.84
C ALA A 6 -36.22 -54.54 35.22
N ASP A 7 -36.38 -53.50 36.03
CA ASP A 7 -37.03 -52.25 35.67
C ASP A 7 -36.36 -51.61 34.43
N PRO A 8 -37.07 -51.49 33.28
CA PRO A 8 -36.51 -50.91 32.06
C PRO A 8 -36.17 -49.41 32.22
N ASP A 9 -36.79 -48.70 33.17
CA ASP A 9 -36.53 -47.28 33.42
C ASP A 9 -35.17 -47.03 34.10
N ALA A 10 -34.66 -48.00 34.88
CA ALA A 10 -33.35 -47.90 35.52
C ALA A 10 -32.20 -47.93 34.49
N ALA A 11 -32.39 -48.64 33.37
CA ALA A 11 -31.45 -48.73 32.25
C ALA A 11 -31.53 -47.53 31.29
N GLU A 12 -32.67 -46.84 31.24
CA GLU A 12 -32.85 -45.62 30.44
C GLU A 12 -32.35 -44.37 31.17
N GLN A 13 -32.58 -44.28 32.49
CA GLN A 13 -32.03 -43.19 33.32
C GLN A 13 -30.48 -43.18 33.38
N THR A 14 -29.83 -44.34 33.20
CA THR A 14 -28.36 -44.42 33.09
C THR A 14 -27.80 -43.98 31.73
N ARG A 15 -28.63 -43.84 30.69
CA ARG A 15 -28.21 -43.31 29.37
C ARG A 15 -28.30 -41.79 29.29
N VAL A 16 -29.21 -41.17 30.04
CA VAL A 16 -29.42 -39.72 30.02
C VAL A 16 -28.39 -38.95 30.87
N SER A 17 -27.69 -39.59 31.82
CA SER A 17 -26.69 -38.93 32.68
C SER A 17 -25.23 -39.00 32.19
N ARG A 18 -24.99 -39.42 30.93
CA ARG A 18 -23.62 -39.51 30.38
C ARG A 18 -23.14 -38.28 29.61
N TRP A 19 -23.90 -37.18 29.67
CA TRP A 19 -23.37 -35.84 29.43
C TRP A 19 -22.48 -35.46 30.62
N ARG A 20 -21.26 -36.00 30.64
CA ARG A 20 -20.29 -35.70 31.68
C ARG A 20 -19.93 -34.21 31.56
N HIS A 21 -20.62 -33.42 32.38
CA HIS A 21 -20.53 -31.98 32.50
C HIS A 21 -19.05 -31.55 32.52
N ARG A 22 -18.60 -30.86 31.48
CA ARG A 22 -17.36 -30.09 31.51
C ARG A 22 -17.68 -28.59 31.44
N PRO A 23 -18.41 -28.04 32.44
CA PRO A 23 -18.90 -26.67 32.39
C PRO A 23 -17.74 -25.67 32.25
N PHE A 24 -16.60 -25.97 32.87
CA PHE A 24 -15.43 -25.10 32.80
C PHE A 24 -14.83 -25.00 31.39
N ILE A 25 -14.73 -26.12 30.66
CA ILE A 25 -14.18 -26.11 29.31
C ILE A 25 -15.13 -25.42 28.35
N GLU A 26 -16.43 -25.65 28.49
CA GLU A 26 -17.45 -24.97 27.69
C GLU A 26 -17.40 -23.45 27.91
N ILE A 27 -17.34 -23.00 29.16
CA ILE A 27 -17.24 -21.57 29.51
C ILE A 27 -15.97 -20.94 28.91
N VAL A 28 -14.81 -21.58 29.09
CA VAL A 28 -13.53 -21.07 28.57
C VAL A 28 -13.54 -21.03 27.04
N ALA A 29 -14.04 -22.09 26.39
CA ALA A 29 -14.13 -22.15 24.94
C ALA A 29 -15.08 -21.09 24.36
N VAL A 30 -16.25 -20.88 24.99
CA VAL A 30 -17.20 -19.83 24.58
C VAL A 30 -16.59 -18.45 24.76
N ALA A 31 -15.95 -18.18 25.91
CA ALA A 31 -15.28 -16.90 26.15
C ALA A 31 -14.18 -16.64 25.11
N MET A 32 -13.35 -17.66 24.80
CA MET A 32 -12.28 -17.54 23.80
C MET A 32 -12.84 -17.35 22.39
N LEU A 33 -13.92 -18.04 22.00
CA LEU A 33 -14.62 -17.81 20.74
C LEU A 33 -15.12 -16.37 20.63
N SER A 34 -15.80 -15.87 21.66
CA SER A 34 -16.35 -14.51 21.67
C SER A 34 -15.26 -13.46 21.53
N VAL A 35 -14.20 -13.54 22.33
CA VAL A 35 -13.07 -12.59 22.26
C VAL A 35 -12.39 -12.67 20.90
N THR A 36 -12.06 -13.87 20.44
CA THR A 36 -11.38 -14.07 19.16
C THR A 36 -12.22 -13.55 17.99
N ALA A 37 -13.55 -13.73 18.01
CA ALA A 37 -14.43 -13.23 16.95
C ALA A 37 -14.39 -11.70 16.84
N VAL A 38 -14.36 -10.99 17.97
CA VAL A 38 -14.22 -9.53 18.00
C VAL A 38 -12.85 -9.10 17.45
N LEU A 39 -11.78 -9.80 17.84
CA LEU A 39 -10.43 -9.54 17.33
C LEU A 39 -10.33 -9.78 15.82
N THR A 40 -10.91 -10.87 15.31
CA THR A 40 -10.98 -11.16 13.86
C THR A 40 -11.70 -10.04 13.12
N ALA A 41 -12.86 -9.59 13.63
CA ALA A 41 -13.62 -8.51 13.02
C ALA A 41 -12.84 -7.18 13.02
N TRP A 42 -12.14 -6.88 14.13
CA TRP A 42 -11.28 -5.70 14.23
C TRP A 42 -10.13 -5.73 13.22
N CYS A 43 -9.46 -6.88 13.07
CA CYS A 43 -8.38 -7.03 12.08
C CYS A 43 -8.90 -6.85 10.66
N GLY A 44 -10.05 -7.45 10.32
CA GLY A 44 -10.68 -7.27 9.01
C GLY A 44 -11.04 -5.80 8.72
N PHE A 45 -11.54 -5.08 9.73
CA PHE A 45 -11.80 -3.64 9.62
C PHE A 45 -10.53 -2.84 9.35
N GLN A 46 -9.47 -3.05 10.14
CA GLN A 46 -8.19 -2.35 9.96
C GLN A 46 -7.54 -2.67 8.61
N ALA A 47 -7.57 -3.92 8.17
CA ALA A 47 -7.09 -4.31 6.84
C ALA A 47 -7.83 -3.54 5.73
N SER A 48 -9.16 -3.39 5.83
CA SER A 48 -9.94 -2.64 4.85
C SER A 48 -9.63 -1.14 4.86
N GLN A 49 -9.36 -0.54 6.03
CA GLN A 49 -8.97 0.86 6.14
C GLN A 49 -7.62 1.13 5.48
N TRP A 50 -6.61 0.30 5.78
CA TRP A 50 -5.29 0.42 5.16
C TRP A 50 -5.33 0.21 3.65
N SER A 51 -6.15 -0.72 3.15
CA SER A 51 -6.37 -0.91 1.71
C SER A 51 -7.03 0.30 1.06
N GLY A 52 -7.91 1.01 1.79
CA GLY A 52 -8.48 2.29 1.36
C GLY A 52 -7.40 3.37 1.19
N GLU A 53 -6.59 3.60 2.23
CA GLU A 53 -5.49 4.57 2.19
C GLU A 53 -4.44 4.25 1.12
N GLN A 54 -4.08 2.98 0.99
CA GLN A 54 -3.23 2.47 -0.09
C GLN A 54 -3.80 2.84 -1.47
N SER A 55 -5.10 2.63 -1.67
CA SER A 55 -5.75 2.89 -2.96
C SER A 55 -5.76 4.39 -3.29
N ILE A 56 -5.99 5.25 -2.30
CA ILE A 56 -5.90 6.71 -2.44
C ILE A 56 -4.47 7.11 -2.79
N ALA A 57 -3.48 6.58 -2.08
CA ALA A 57 -2.07 6.86 -2.33
C ALA A 57 -1.63 6.51 -3.75
N PHE A 58 -1.99 5.33 -4.24
CA PHE A 58 -1.67 4.95 -5.61
C PHE A 58 -2.48 5.72 -6.66
N ALA A 59 -3.71 6.14 -6.36
CA ALA A 59 -4.49 7.00 -7.25
C ALA A 59 -3.84 8.40 -7.40
N GLU A 60 -3.42 9.00 -6.28
CA GLU A 60 -2.70 10.28 -6.27
C GLU A 60 -1.34 10.17 -6.96
N ALA A 61 -0.59 9.10 -6.73
CA ALA A 61 0.67 8.84 -7.43
C ALA A 61 0.46 8.70 -8.95
N SER A 62 -0.60 8.01 -9.36
CA SER A 62 -0.91 7.82 -10.78
C SER A 62 -1.33 9.13 -11.45
N ALA A 63 -2.15 9.94 -10.78
CA ALA A 63 -2.55 11.26 -11.28
C ALA A 63 -1.33 12.18 -11.44
N ALA A 64 -0.46 12.24 -10.43
CA ALA A 64 0.74 13.04 -10.48
C ALA A 64 1.75 12.58 -11.56
N ARG A 65 1.81 11.28 -11.88
CA ARG A 65 2.60 10.78 -13.02
C ARG A 65 2.06 11.26 -14.37
N VAL A 66 0.74 11.39 -14.51
CA VAL A 66 0.13 11.97 -15.72
C VAL A 66 0.50 13.44 -15.82
N GLU A 67 0.31 14.21 -14.74
CA GLU A 67 0.68 15.64 -14.69
C GLU A 67 2.19 15.84 -14.98
N ALA A 68 3.05 14.99 -14.44
CA ALA A 68 4.48 15.02 -14.72
C ALA A 68 4.82 14.75 -16.19
N ALA A 69 4.11 13.82 -16.81
CA ALA A 69 4.29 13.48 -18.23
C ALA A 69 3.76 14.59 -19.15
N ASP A 70 2.67 15.26 -18.78
CA ASP A 70 2.13 16.41 -19.50
C ASP A 70 3.14 17.58 -19.45
N ALA A 71 3.67 17.89 -18.27
CA ALA A 71 4.68 18.94 -18.09
C ALA A 71 6.02 18.63 -18.79
N ASP A 72 6.46 17.37 -18.77
CA ASP A 72 7.63 16.93 -19.55
C ASP A 72 7.37 17.00 -21.06
N GLY A 73 6.12 16.77 -21.48
CA GLY A 73 5.63 17.04 -22.83
C GLY A 73 5.85 18.50 -23.24
N GLU A 74 5.40 19.44 -22.42
CA GLU A 74 5.59 20.88 -22.64
C GLU A 74 7.07 21.26 -22.73
N ALA A 75 7.92 20.73 -21.84
CA ALA A 75 9.36 20.97 -21.86
C ALA A 75 10.02 20.47 -23.15
N ARG A 76 9.59 19.30 -23.64
CA ARG A 76 10.08 18.71 -24.89
C ARG A 76 9.61 19.52 -26.10
N GLU A 77 8.36 19.96 -26.12
CA GLU A 77 7.81 20.80 -27.20
C GLU A 77 8.54 22.14 -27.28
N ALA A 78 8.76 22.80 -26.14
CA ALA A 78 9.53 24.04 -26.06
C ALA A 78 10.96 23.84 -26.58
N ARG A 79 11.63 22.76 -26.16
CA ARG A 79 12.98 22.43 -26.64
C ARG A 79 13.03 22.20 -28.15
N VAL A 80 12.03 21.55 -28.74
CA VAL A 80 11.95 21.37 -30.19
C VAL A 80 11.76 22.72 -30.90
N ALA A 81 10.89 23.58 -30.39
CA ALA A 81 10.69 24.91 -30.96
C ALA A 81 11.98 25.75 -30.94
N ASP A 82 12.70 25.74 -29.81
CA ASP A 82 13.97 26.43 -29.66
C ASP A 82 15.05 25.88 -30.61
N LEU A 83 15.15 24.54 -30.74
CA LEU A 83 16.10 23.89 -31.64
C LEU A 83 15.89 24.31 -33.10
N VAL A 84 14.64 24.45 -33.53
CA VAL A 84 14.32 24.90 -34.90
C VAL A 84 14.80 26.33 -35.12
N ILE A 85 14.50 27.25 -34.20
CA ILE A 85 14.92 28.66 -34.33
C ILE A 85 16.45 28.78 -34.25
N PHE A 86 17.08 28.03 -33.34
CA PHE A 86 18.54 28.01 -33.19
C PHE A 86 19.25 27.46 -34.43
N ALA A 87 18.74 26.40 -35.06
CA ALA A 87 19.34 25.84 -36.28
C ALA A 87 19.35 26.84 -37.45
N GLU A 88 18.28 27.64 -37.58
CA GLU A 88 18.21 28.74 -38.55
C GLU A 88 19.24 29.83 -38.22
N TRP A 89 19.36 30.20 -36.94
CA TRP A 89 20.36 31.18 -36.48
C TRP A 89 21.80 30.71 -36.76
N VAL A 90 22.13 29.45 -36.45
CA VAL A 90 23.44 28.86 -36.73
C VAL A 90 23.73 28.89 -38.24
N THR A 91 22.73 28.58 -39.07
CA THR A 91 22.88 28.59 -40.54
C THR A 91 23.14 29.99 -41.08
N ALA A 92 22.38 30.99 -40.63
CA ALA A 92 22.58 32.40 -41.03
C ALA A 92 23.96 32.92 -40.59
N THR A 93 24.36 32.59 -39.36
CA THR A 93 25.67 32.96 -38.80
C THR A 93 26.81 32.33 -39.60
N ALA A 94 26.71 31.04 -39.94
CA ALA A 94 27.71 30.33 -40.75
C ALA A 94 27.85 30.89 -42.19
N ARG A 95 26.79 31.52 -42.72
CA ARG A 95 26.81 32.20 -44.03
C ARG A 95 27.29 33.65 -43.98
N GLY A 96 27.53 34.19 -42.78
CA GLY A 96 27.89 35.60 -42.58
C GLY A 96 26.71 36.57 -42.77
N GLU A 97 25.48 36.08 -42.70
CA GLU A 97 24.25 36.87 -42.86
C GLU A 97 23.85 37.50 -41.51
N THR A 98 24.69 38.39 -40.96
CA THR A 98 24.55 38.90 -39.58
C THR A 98 23.20 39.57 -39.30
N ALA A 99 22.68 40.36 -40.23
CA ALA A 99 21.37 40.99 -40.07
C ALA A 99 20.23 39.97 -39.99
N LEU A 100 20.33 38.87 -40.74
CA LEU A 100 19.34 37.78 -40.67
C LEU A 100 19.48 37.01 -39.35
N ALA A 101 20.71 36.75 -38.90
CA ALA A 101 20.96 36.12 -37.62
C ALA A 101 20.37 36.94 -36.46
N ASP A 102 20.56 38.26 -36.44
CA ASP A 102 19.99 39.16 -35.42
C ASP A 102 18.44 39.12 -35.43
N GLU A 103 17.83 39.11 -36.62
CA GLU A 103 16.38 38.97 -36.76
C GLU A 103 15.85 37.62 -36.26
N ILE A 104 16.59 36.52 -36.49
CA ILE A 104 16.22 35.20 -35.98
C ILE A 104 16.36 35.16 -34.46
N ALA A 105 17.47 35.69 -33.90
CA ALA A 105 17.70 35.73 -32.46
C ALA A 105 16.65 36.56 -31.71
N ALA A 106 16.10 37.60 -32.33
CA ALA A 106 14.97 38.36 -31.80
C ALA A 106 13.70 37.50 -31.57
N ARG A 107 13.57 36.36 -32.26
CA ARG A 107 12.44 35.42 -32.14
C ARG A 107 12.66 34.31 -31.10
N PHE A 108 13.84 34.20 -30.50
CA PHE A 108 14.08 33.25 -29.42
C PHE A 108 13.05 33.41 -28.30
N THR A 109 12.63 32.26 -27.75
CA THR A 109 11.72 32.22 -26.62
C THR A 109 12.40 32.84 -25.38
N PRO A 110 11.62 33.39 -24.42
CA PRO A 110 12.20 34.04 -23.26
C PRO A 110 13.13 33.14 -22.44
N HIS A 111 12.79 31.85 -22.27
CA HIS A 111 13.59 30.91 -21.49
C HIS A 111 14.87 30.50 -22.22
N PHE A 112 14.81 30.28 -23.53
CA PHE A 112 16.00 30.00 -24.33
C PHE A 112 16.96 31.19 -24.39
N ARG A 113 16.43 32.42 -24.44
CA ARG A 113 17.26 33.64 -24.51
C ARG A 113 18.22 33.77 -23.32
N VAL A 114 17.78 33.39 -22.10
CA VAL A 114 18.65 33.41 -20.91
C VAL A 114 19.88 32.51 -21.12
N ALA A 115 19.66 31.29 -21.59
CA ALA A 115 20.74 30.34 -21.86
C ALA A 115 21.60 30.77 -23.06
N PHE A 116 20.99 31.33 -24.10
CA PHE A 116 21.68 31.82 -25.28
C PHE A 116 22.60 33.00 -24.95
N ASP A 117 22.11 33.98 -24.20
CA ASP A 117 22.89 35.16 -23.80
C ASP A 117 24.04 34.76 -22.86
N ALA A 118 23.82 33.82 -21.95
CA ALA A 118 24.87 33.27 -21.09
C ALA A 118 25.94 32.53 -21.89
N TRP A 119 25.52 31.69 -22.86
CA TRP A 119 26.42 30.97 -23.75
C TRP A 119 27.25 31.91 -24.63
N GLN A 120 26.64 32.98 -25.17
CA GLN A 120 27.35 33.99 -25.96
C GLN A 120 28.36 34.81 -25.13
N ALA A 121 28.17 34.91 -23.81
CA ALA A 121 29.11 35.60 -22.93
C ALA A 121 30.37 34.76 -22.63
N ASP A 122 30.25 33.43 -22.65
CA ASP A 122 31.33 32.47 -22.44
C ASP A 122 31.09 31.20 -23.27
N GLU A 123 31.47 31.25 -24.55
CA GLU A 123 31.25 30.14 -25.50
C GLU A 123 32.07 28.88 -25.16
N GLU A 124 33.10 28.98 -24.30
CA GLU A 124 33.88 27.82 -23.84
C GLU A 124 33.14 27.02 -22.75
N ALA A 125 32.14 27.63 -22.09
CA ALA A 125 31.41 27.01 -20.99
C ALA A 125 30.58 25.79 -21.42
N ALA A 126 30.02 25.80 -22.64
CA ALA A 126 29.21 24.69 -23.15
C ALA A 126 29.21 24.61 -24.70
N PRO A 127 29.04 23.40 -25.29
CA PRO A 127 28.97 23.24 -26.74
C PRO A 127 27.77 23.90 -27.43
N SER A 128 26.72 24.23 -26.67
CA SER A 128 25.52 24.92 -27.17
C SER A 128 24.72 25.50 -25.99
N PRO A 129 23.83 26.47 -26.22
CA PRO A 129 22.93 27.01 -25.19
C PRO A 129 22.08 25.93 -24.49
N PHE A 130 21.75 24.84 -25.20
CA PHE A 130 20.93 23.73 -24.67
C PHE A 130 21.61 22.89 -23.59
N ALA A 131 22.93 23.07 -23.42
CA ALA A 131 23.75 22.39 -22.42
C ALA A 131 24.11 23.30 -21.24
N MET A 132 23.62 24.55 -21.24
CA MET A 132 23.77 25.48 -20.12
C MET A 132 22.80 25.11 -18.98
N ASP A 133 23.22 25.33 -17.74
CA ASP A 133 22.36 25.13 -16.56
C ASP A 133 21.19 26.13 -16.54
N GLU A 134 21.37 27.30 -17.15
CA GLU A 134 20.35 28.33 -17.33
C GLU A 134 19.24 27.90 -18.30
N TYR A 135 19.43 26.84 -19.07
CA TYR A 135 18.42 26.35 -20.00
C TYR A 135 17.37 25.49 -19.29
N VAL A 136 16.31 26.16 -18.83
CA VAL A 136 15.15 25.53 -18.19
C VAL A 136 13.90 25.76 -19.04
N PRO A 137 13.53 24.78 -19.90
CA PRO A 137 12.27 24.83 -20.64
C PRO A 137 11.05 24.88 -19.70
N PRO A 138 9.94 25.51 -20.11
CA PRO A 138 8.68 25.45 -19.37
C PRO A 138 8.25 23.99 -19.15
N GLY A 139 7.70 23.68 -17.97
CA GLY A 139 7.32 22.31 -17.58
C GLY A 139 8.44 21.46 -16.98
N THR A 140 9.72 21.87 -17.07
CA THR A 140 10.84 21.11 -16.49
C THR A 140 10.74 20.98 -14.96
N GLU A 141 10.54 22.10 -14.27
CA GLU A 141 10.45 22.13 -12.80
C GLU A 141 9.15 21.46 -12.32
N GLU A 142 8.03 21.73 -12.99
CA GLU A 142 6.74 21.13 -12.66
C GLU A 142 6.78 19.60 -12.83
N SER A 143 7.38 19.11 -13.92
CA SER A 143 7.55 17.67 -14.12
C SER A 143 8.36 17.02 -13.00
N ALA A 144 9.45 17.67 -12.58
CA ALA A 144 10.30 17.18 -11.49
C ALA A 144 9.53 17.18 -10.14
N GLU A 145 8.78 18.23 -9.84
CA GLU A 145 7.96 18.33 -8.63
C GLU A 145 6.87 17.24 -8.60
N ARG A 146 6.13 17.07 -9.70
CA ARG A 146 5.06 16.07 -9.81
C ARG A 146 5.59 14.65 -9.78
N THR A 147 6.76 14.41 -10.37
CA THR A 147 7.45 13.12 -10.26
C THR A 147 7.83 12.81 -8.81
N ALA A 148 8.44 13.77 -8.10
CA ALA A 148 8.81 13.59 -6.70
C ALA A 148 7.60 13.33 -5.80
N TYR A 149 6.51 14.07 -6.02
CA TYR A 149 5.25 13.84 -5.32
C TYR A 149 4.70 12.44 -5.61
N ALA A 150 4.68 12.01 -6.86
CA ALA A 150 4.20 10.69 -7.25
C ALA A 150 5.00 9.56 -6.58
N ASP A 151 6.31 9.69 -6.52
CA ASP A 151 7.18 8.68 -5.91
C ASP A 151 7.00 8.63 -4.39
N ALA A 152 6.85 9.78 -3.73
CA ALA A 152 6.52 9.83 -2.30
C ALA A 152 5.18 9.14 -2.01
N ARG A 153 4.14 9.44 -2.80
CA ARG A 153 2.82 8.83 -2.63
C ARG A 153 2.82 7.34 -2.92
N ALA A 154 3.57 6.90 -3.93
CA ALA A 154 3.72 5.48 -4.22
C ALA A 154 4.42 4.74 -3.08
N ALA A 155 5.45 5.33 -2.47
CA ALA A 155 6.16 4.75 -1.33
C ALA A 155 5.25 4.61 -0.11
N GLU A 156 4.46 5.63 0.22
CA GLU A 156 3.43 5.55 1.27
C GLU A 156 2.38 4.49 0.96
N GLY A 157 1.94 4.36 -0.30
CA GLY A 157 1.02 3.31 -0.72
C GLY A 157 1.56 1.89 -0.46
N VAL A 158 2.86 1.67 -0.65
CA VAL A 158 3.51 0.40 -0.28
C VAL A 158 3.48 0.18 1.22
N GLU A 159 3.81 1.19 2.02
CA GLU A 159 3.77 1.08 3.48
C GLU A 159 2.34 0.78 4.00
N PHE A 160 1.33 1.42 3.42
CA PHE A 160 -0.07 1.14 3.76
C PHE A 160 -0.50 -0.28 3.37
N ASN A 161 -0.03 -0.80 2.24
CA ASN A 161 -0.26 -2.19 1.86
C ASN A 161 0.29 -3.15 2.91
N GLU A 162 1.55 -2.97 3.33
CA GLU A 162 2.19 -3.83 4.33
C GLU A 162 1.40 -3.85 5.65
N ARG A 163 0.94 -2.68 6.11
CA ARG A 163 0.08 -2.58 7.29
C ARG A 163 -1.26 -3.32 7.12
N GLY A 164 -1.88 -3.22 5.94
CA GLY A 164 -3.12 -3.94 5.63
C GLY A 164 -2.92 -5.47 5.57
N ASP A 165 -1.81 -5.92 5.02
CA ASP A 165 -1.43 -7.34 4.94
C ASP A 165 -1.19 -7.93 6.32
N ASP A 166 -0.54 -7.19 7.22
CA ASP A 166 -0.32 -7.59 8.62
C ASP A 166 -1.64 -7.90 9.35
N TYR A 167 -2.65 -7.03 9.21
CA TYR A 167 -3.99 -7.29 9.77
C TYR A 167 -4.73 -8.42 9.05
N SER A 168 -4.51 -8.60 7.75
CA SER A 168 -5.07 -9.73 6.99
C SER A 168 -4.51 -11.07 7.49
N LEU A 169 -3.21 -11.14 7.77
CA LEU A 169 -2.56 -12.30 8.38
C LEU A 169 -3.13 -12.61 9.77
N LEU A 170 -3.33 -11.59 10.62
CA LEU A 170 -3.97 -11.75 11.93
C LEU A 170 -5.41 -12.26 11.83
N THR A 171 -6.16 -11.82 10.81
CA THR A 171 -7.53 -12.30 10.56
C THR A 171 -7.54 -13.81 10.32
N VAL A 172 -6.61 -14.30 9.50
CA VAL A 172 -6.45 -15.75 9.23
C VAL A 172 -6.00 -16.49 10.49
N LEU A 173 -5.07 -15.91 11.26
CA LEU A 173 -4.59 -16.47 12.52
C LEU A 173 -5.73 -16.65 13.54
N PHE A 174 -6.55 -15.62 13.73
CA PHE A 174 -7.69 -15.68 14.64
C PHE A 174 -8.81 -16.60 14.10
N ALA A 175 -9.01 -16.70 12.78
CA ALA A 175 -9.91 -17.70 12.21
C ALA A 175 -9.46 -19.14 12.55
N LEU A 176 -8.15 -19.42 12.55
CA LEU A 176 -7.61 -20.70 13.00
C LEU A 176 -7.88 -20.93 14.49
N VAL A 177 -7.72 -19.91 15.34
CA VAL A 177 -8.06 -20.00 16.78
C VAL A 177 -9.55 -20.33 16.96
N LEU A 178 -10.45 -19.65 16.24
CA LEU A 178 -11.89 -19.93 16.28
C LEU A 178 -12.18 -21.39 15.93
N PHE A 179 -11.55 -21.88 14.84
CA PHE A 179 -11.71 -23.26 14.39
C PHE A 179 -11.23 -24.28 15.44
N LEU A 180 -10.03 -24.10 15.98
CA LEU A 180 -9.46 -24.99 16.99
C LEU A 180 -10.32 -25.01 18.27
N THR A 181 -10.83 -23.84 18.68
CA THR A 181 -11.69 -23.69 19.84
C THR A 181 -13.03 -24.40 19.64
N ALA A 182 -13.66 -24.22 18.48
CA ALA A 182 -14.91 -24.90 18.13
C ALA A 182 -14.72 -26.43 18.04
N MET A 183 -13.59 -26.90 17.49
CA MET A 183 -13.26 -28.32 17.44
C MET A 183 -13.05 -28.93 18.83
N ALA A 184 -12.51 -28.16 19.79
CA ALA A 184 -12.32 -28.63 21.16
C ALA A 184 -13.63 -28.84 21.92
N GLN A 185 -14.75 -28.26 21.45
CA GLN A 185 -16.09 -28.45 22.02
C GLN A 185 -16.80 -29.72 21.49
N ARG A 186 -16.24 -30.41 20.49
CA ARG A 186 -16.81 -31.68 20.00
C ARG A 186 -16.57 -32.83 20.99
N ASP A 187 -17.30 -33.91 20.79
CA ASP A 187 -17.20 -35.13 21.60
C ASP A 187 -15.91 -35.91 21.27
N ILE A 188 -14.77 -35.37 21.74
CA ILE A 188 -13.43 -35.90 21.55
C ILE A 188 -12.81 -36.31 22.88
N ARG A 189 -11.72 -37.08 22.81
CA ARG A 189 -10.94 -37.50 23.98
C ARG A 189 -10.53 -36.27 24.80
N HIS A 190 -10.69 -36.35 26.10
CA HIS A 190 -10.43 -35.25 27.03
C HIS A 190 -9.03 -34.62 26.93
N VAL A 191 -7.99 -35.42 26.65
CA VAL A 191 -6.63 -34.91 26.43
C VAL A 191 -6.55 -34.12 25.13
N ALA A 192 -7.20 -34.59 24.06
CA ALA A 192 -7.21 -33.91 22.76
C ALA A 192 -7.90 -32.53 22.83
N ALA A 193 -9.02 -32.42 23.57
CA ALA A 193 -9.69 -31.14 23.79
C ALA A 193 -8.78 -30.11 24.49
N TRP A 194 -8.05 -30.54 25.52
CA TRP A 194 -7.09 -29.67 26.22
C TRP A 194 -5.89 -29.29 25.36
N VAL A 195 -5.39 -30.20 24.53
CA VAL A 195 -4.30 -29.90 23.58
C VAL A 195 -4.75 -28.86 22.54
N LEU A 196 -5.95 -29.02 21.97
CA LEU A 196 -6.50 -28.05 21.01
C LEU A 196 -6.73 -26.68 21.64
N LEU A 197 -7.33 -26.63 22.84
CA LEU A 197 -7.54 -25.37 23.56
C LEU A 197 -6.23 -24.70 23.98
N GLY A 198 -5.25 -25.48 24.43
CA GLY A 198 -3.92 -24.95 24.76
C GLY A 198 -3.23 -24.36 23.55
N LEU A 199 -3.26 -25.06 22.41
CA LEU A 199 -2.70 -24.57 21.15
C LEU A 199 -3.43 -23.30 20.68
N ALA A 200 -4.75 -23.29 20.68
CA ALA A 200 -5.55 -22.13 20.31
C ALA A 200 -5.27 -20.94 21.23
N GLY A 201 -5.13 -21.16 22.54
CA GLY A 201 -4.76 -20.12 23.50
C GLY A 201 -3.38 -19.53 23.25
N VAL A 202 -2.38 -20.37 22.96
CA VAL A 202 -1.02 -19.90 22.61
C VAL A 202 -1.05 -19.04 21.34
N ILE A 203 -1.73 -19.51 20.29
CA ILE A 203 -1.87 -18.77 19.03
C ILE A 203 -2.62 -17.45 19.25
N ALA A 204 -3.70 -17.47 20.04
CA ALA A 204 -4.49 -16.27 20.36
C ALA A 204 -3.66 -15.21 21.09
N VAL A 205 -2.83 -15.63 22.06
CA VAL A 205 -1.95 -14.71 22.79
C VAL A 205 -0.88 -14.13 21.87
N ILE A 206 -0.25 -14.95 21.03
CA ILE A 206 0.74 -14.47 20.04
C ILE A 206 0.10 -13.46 19.09
N GLY A 207 -1.06 -13.80 18.52
CA GLY A 207 -1.80 -12.92 17.62
C GLY A 207 -2.23 -11.62 18.29
N PHE A 208 -2.70 -11.68 19.52
CA PHE A 208 -3.10 -10.49 20.29
C PHE A 208 -1.90 -9.58 20.60
N VAL A 209 -0.77 -10.14 21.00
CA VAL A 209 0.45 -9.36 21.24
C VAL A 209 0.95 -8.70 19.95
N ALA A 210 0.97 -9.44 18.84
CA ALA A 210 1.34 -8.88 17.53
C ALA A 210 0.37 -7.77 17.10
N MET A 211 -0.94 -7.97 17.29
CA MET A 211 -1.96 -6.95 17.00
C MET A 211 -1.72 -5.64 17.77
N LEU A 212 -1.28 -5.72 19.03
CA LEU A 212 -0.96 -4.54 19.83
C LEU A 212 0.32 -3.81 19.38
N THR A 213 1.20 -4.47 18.63
CA THR A 213 2.41 -3.85 18.07
C THR A 213 2.18 -3.17 16.72
N PHE A 214 1.08 -3.50 16.03
CA PHE A 214 0.80 -2.96 14.70
C PHE A 214 0.12 -1.58 14.78
N PRO A 215 0.46 -0.64 13.89
CA PRO A 215 -0.15 0.68 13.85
C PRO A 215 -1.62 0.59 13.38
N ALA A 216 -2.53 1.15 14.16
CA ALA A 216 -3.97 1.18 13.85
C ALA A 216 -4.41 2.56 13.34
N LEU A 217 -5.33 2.58 12.39
CA LEU A 217 -6.05 3.78 11.96
C LEU A 217 -7.26 4.00 12.86
N TRP A 218 -7.47 5.26 13.27
CA TRP A 218 -8.55 5.70 14.17
C TRP A 218 -9.53 6.62 13.46
#